data_AF-A0A819KSN6-F1
#
_entry.id   AF-A0A819KSN6-F1
#
_cell.length_a   1.000
_cell.length_b   1.000
_cell.length_c   1.000
_cell.angle_alpha   90.00
_cell.angle_beta   90.00
_cell.angle_gamma   90.00
#
_symmetry.space_group_name_H-M   'P 1'
#
loop_
_entity.id
_entity.type
_entity.pdbx_description
1 polymer ?
#
loop_
_entity_poly.entity_id
_entity_poly.type
_entity_poly.pdbx_seq_one_letter_code
_entity_poly.pdbx_strand_id
1 'polypeptide(L)'
;MRWFSRDQQIKQNEAEKLFNSFRSSFWIYQKQWFVRCFIGEHVISLNTLSNKPDEYETILGLCKYTCSDDDYQKYYNCITTINNITFFNQPIPPNIRLSNITYLCKEFPFNAQFWSIVPNLNRLKTLTLSSYDDTMKSEVQAILDRAPYLTTLSIQQNASLPIQMSLFKYTNPSIRKLDLEDYVHYFNEKECLLLSRSSLGVQCEVLYIRVNNRENITTLVKNMVNLRILRIYRSDEKYSDSAHIHLKRNNDETFRETDNINIDELIQWLKDQLSSTSVVVKDLHYVHNILIWT
;
A
#
# COMPACT_ATOMS: atom_id res chain seq x y z
N MET A 1 16.31 31.66 3.65
CA MET A 1 14.95 32.10 4.03
C MET A 1 14.03 31.92 2.83
N ARG A 2 13.09 30.97 2.89
CA ARG A 2 12.01 30.90 1.89
C ARG A 2 10.87 31.77 2.40
N TRP A 3 10.47 32.77 1.64
CA TRP A 3 9.28 33.55 1.93
C TRP A 3 8.06 32.65 1.71
N PHE A 4 7.21 32.50 2.72
CA PHE A 4 5.95 31.80 2.56
C PHE A 4 5.06 32.57 1.60
N SER A 5 4.27 31.86 0.78
CA SER A 5 3.26 32.52 -0.04
C SER A 5 2.23 33.20 0.88
N ARG A 6 1.59 34.26 0.39
CA ARG A 6 0.52 34.97 1.13
C ARG A 6 -0.55 34.00 1.62
N ASP A 7 -0.90 33.00 0.81
CA ASP A 7 -1.90 31.98 1.14
C ASP A 7 -1.44 31.09 2.29
N GLN A 8 -0.15 30.74 2.35
CA GLN A 8 0.40 29.95 3.44
C GLN A 8 0.42 30.72 4.76
N GLN A 9 0.65 32.04 4.72
CA GLN A 9 0.58 32.90 5.90
C GLN A 9 -0.87 33.05 6.41
N ILE A 10 -1.85 33.18 5.51
CA ILE A 10 -3.28 33.20 5.89
C ILE A 10 -3.66 31.89 6.57
N LYS A 11 -3.33 30.75 5.97
CA LYS A 11 -3.58 29.41 6.56
C LYS A 11 -2.92 29.26 7.93
N GLN A 12 -1.70 29.74 8.08
CA GLN A 12 -1.01 29.70 9.36
C GLN A 12 -1.72 30.54 10.42
N ASN A 13 -2.23 31.73 10.07
CA ASN A 13 -3.00 32.57 10.98
C ASN A 13 -4.35 31.94 11.35
N GLU A 14 -5.03 31.29 10.39
CA GLU A 14 -6.28 30.57 10.65
C GLU A 14 -6.05 29.36 11.56
N ALA A 15 -5.02 28.56 11.27
CA ALA A 15 -4.61 27.44 12.10
C ALA A 15 -4.23 27.90 13.52
N GLU A 16 -3.61 29.07 13.65
CA GLU A 16 -3.26 29.67 14.95
C GLU A 16 -4.50 30.03 15.75
N LYS A 17 -5.45 30.73 15.13
CA LYS A 17 -6.71 31.11 15.78
C LYS A 17 -7.48 29.88 16.24
N LEU A 18 -7.59 28.88 15.35
CA LEU A 18 -8.26 27.62 15.62
C LEU A 18 -7.55 26.85 16.73
N PHE A 19 -6.23 26.69 16.68
CA PHE A 19 -5.48 26.03 17.74
C PHE A 19 -5.65 26.75 19.10
N ASN A 20 -5.60 28.08 19.11
CA ASN A 20 -5.76 28.87 20.33
C ASN A 20 -7.17 28.77 20.94
N SER A 21 -8.23 28.52 20.15
CA SER A 21 -9.57 28.30 20.71
C SER A 21 -9.65 27.02 21.56
N PHE A 22 -8.75 26.06 21.36
CA PHE A 22 -8.64 24.83 22.16
C PHE A 22 -7.67 24.92 23.34
N ARG A 23 -7.01 26.08 23.53
CA ARG A 23 -6.13 26.32 24.69
C ARG A 23 -6.83 26.90 25.91
N SER A 24 -8.14 27.04 25.88
CA SER A 24 -8.90 27.58 27.01
C SER A 24 -8.89 26.62 28.20
N SER A 25 -9.10 27.16 29.40
CA SER A 25 -9.19 26.37 30.63
C SER A 25 -10.36 25.38 30.60
N PHE A 26 -11.44 25.72 29.89
CA PHE A 26 -12.56 24.83 29.63
C PHE A 26 -12.10 23.53 28.95
N TRP A 27 -11.34 23.63 27.86
CA TRP A 27 -10.89 22.45 27.12
C TRP A 27 -9.81 21.66 27.87
N ILE A 28 -8.80 22.34 28.40
CA ILE A 28 -7.64 21.69 29.03
C ILE A 28 -8.00 21.11 30.40
N TYR A 29 -8.65 21.88 31.28
CA TYR A 29 -8.83 21.47 32.68
C TYR A 29 -10.20 20.86 32.95
N GLN A 30 -11.28 21.40 32.36
CA GLN A 30 -12.63 20.87 32.63
C GLN A 30 -12.96 19.65 31.76
N LYS A 31 -12.57 19.68 30.48
CA LYS A 31 -12.84 18.59 29.53
C LYS A 31 -11.67 17.62 29.37
N GLN A 32 -10.45 18.01 29.76
CA GLN A 32 -9.24 17.22 29.52
C GLN A 32 -9.09 16.80 28.05
N TRP A 33 -9.53 17.67 27.16
CA TRP A 33 -9.50 17.45 25.72
C TRP A 33 -8.29 18.15 25.13
N PHE A 34 -7.31 17.34 24.78
CA PHE A 34 -6.09 17.80 24.15
C PHE A 34 -6.15 17.56 22.65
N VAL A 35 -5.64 18.52 21.88
CA VAL A 35 -5.69 18.48 20.42
C VAL A 35 -4.30 18.69 19.81
N ARG A 36 -4.11 18.09 18.64
CA ARG A 36 -3.02 18.35 17.70
C ARG A 36 -3.60 19.15 16.54
N CYS A 37 -2.97 20.27 16.21
CA CYS A 37 -3.29 21.05 15.03
C CYS A 37 -2.21 20.81 13.98
N PHE A 38 -2.64 20.56 12.75
CA PHE A 38 -1.79 20.25 11.63
C PHE A 38 -2.16 21.11 10.43
N ILE A 39 -1.14 21.63 9.73
CA ILE A 39 -1.33 22.48 8.56
C ILE A 39 -0.84 21.72 7.33
N GLY A 40 -1.76 21.18 6.56
CA GLY A 40 -1.49 20.59 5.25
C GLY A 40 -1.50 21.65 4.13
N GLU A 41 -1.26 21.21 2.90
CA GLU A 41 -1.26 22.09 1.74
C GLU A 41 -2.63 22.73 1.48
N HIS A 42 -3.72 21.97 1.67
CA HIS A 42 -5.09 22.44 1.40
C HIS A 42 -6.03 22.43 2.61
N VAL A 43 -5.60 21.84 3.73
CA VAL A 43 -6.47 21.58 4.89
C VAL A 43 -5.74 21.90 6.19
N ILE A 44 -6.51 22.30 7.20
CA ILE A 44 -6.07 22.37 8.59
C ILE A 44 -6.79 21.23 9.32
N SER A 45 -6.04 20.26 9.85
CA SER A 45 -6.61 19.14 10.62
C SER A 45 -6.47 19.40 12.12
N LEU A 46 -7.51 19.09 12.88
CA LEU A 46 -7.51 19.10 14.35
C LEU A 46 -7.90 17.72 14.87
N ASN A 47 -6.96 17.07 15.54
CA ASN A 47 -7.14 15.69 16.03
C ASN A 47 -7.02 15.66 17.54
N THR A 48 -7.87 14.91 18.24
CA THR A 48 -7.71 14.69 19.68
C THR A 48 -6.53 13.76 19.97
N LEU A 49 -5.85 13.93 21.11
CA LEU A 49 -4.69 13.09 21.49
C LEU A 49 -5.04 11.61 21.74
N SER A 50 -6.31 11.33 22.05
CA SER A 50 -6.82 9.97 22.22
C SER A 50 -6.90 9.17 20.92
N ASN A 51 -6.85 9.86 19.77
CA ASN A 51 -6.95 9.21 18.48
C ASN A 51 -5.58 8.64 18.11
N LYS A 52 -5.55 7.36 17.74
CA LYS A 52 -4.47 6.84 16.89
C LYS A 52 -4.37 7.79 15.68
N PRO A 53 -3.17 8.21 15.25
CA PRO A 53 -3.06 8.99 14.03
C PRO A 53 -3.84 8.27 12.94
N ASP A 54 -4.80 8.95 12.31
CA ASP A 54 -5.64 8.34 11.29
C ASP A 54 -4.73 7.71 10.23
N GLU A 55 -5.05 6.49 9.81
CA GLU A 55 -4.22 5.64 8.93
C GLU A 55 -3.88 6.31 7.57
N TYR A 56 -4.54 7.43 7.27
CA TYR A 56 -4.51 8.14 6.00
C TYR A 56 -3.79 9.49 6.05
N GLU A 57 -3.37 9.96 7.22
CA GLU A 57 -2.93 11.34 7.35
C GLU A 57 -1.44 11.51 7.03
N THR A 58 -1.22 11.86 5.76
CA THR A 58 -0.07 12.60 5.27
C THR A 58 0.04 13.94 5.95
N ILE A 59 0.64 13.96 7.13
CA ILE A 59 0.84 15.21 7.81
C ILE A 59 2.30 15.39 8.14
N LEU A 60 2.93 16.21 7.30
CA LEU A 60 4.17 16.89 7.59
C LEU A 60 3.96 18.37 7.27
N GLY A 61 3.37 19.03 8.27
CA GLY A 61 3.33 20.49 8.39
C GLY A 61 3.71 20.89 9.82
N LEU A 62 3.67 22.19 10.13
CA LEU A 62 3.80 22.67 11.50
C LEU A 62 2.75 21.98 12.38
N CYS A 63 3.21 21.31 13.44
CA CYS A 63 2.33 20.71 14.43
C CYS A 63 2.34 21.55 15.71
N LYS A 64 1.16 21.73 16.30
CA LYS A 64 0.99 22.34 17.61
C LYS A 64 0.15 21.45 18.51
N TYR A 65 0.53 21.39 19.79
CA TYR A 65 -0.04 20.49 20.78
C TYR A 65 -0.56 21.30 21.98
N THR A 66 -1.77 21.00 22.45
CA THR A 66 -2.26 21.63 23.69
C THR A 66 -1.81 20.91 24.96
N CYS A 67 -1.30 19.68 24.86
CA CYS A 67 -0.69 18.95 25.98
C CYS A 67 0.80 19.28 26.08
N SER A 68 1.26 19.64 27.28
CA SER A 68 2.67 19.95 27.57
C SER A 68 3.60 18.75 27.42
N ASP A 69 3.06 17.56 27.62
CA ASP A 69 3.84 16.31 27.65
C ASP A 69 3.89 15.65 26.28
N ASP A 70 3.14 16.14 25.29
CA ASP A 70 3.21 15.63 23.93
C ASP A 70 4.37 16.29 23.19
N ASP A 71 5.11 15.49 22.44
CA ASP A 71 6.24 15.96 21.66
C ASP A 71 6.25 15.30 20.27
N TYR A 72 7.09 15.81 19.39
CA TYR A 72 7.24 15.28 18.04
C TYR A 72 7.61 13.79 18.05
N GLN A 73 8.51 13.36 18.94
CA GLN A 73 8.97 11.96 18.98
C GLN A 73 7.84 11.01 19.39
N LYS A 74 7.00 11.37 20.37
CA LYS A 74 5.82 10.60 20.78
C LYS A 74 4.83 10.46 19.63
N TYR A 75 4.57 11.54 18.88
CA TYR A 75 3.75 11.47 17.68
C TYR A 75 4.32 10.50 16.63
N TYR A 76 5.60 10.66 16.28
CA TYR A 76 6.26 9.80 15.29
C TYR A 76 6.35 8.33 15.74
N ASN A 77 6.49 8.08 17.04
CA ASN A 77 6.45 6.73 17.62
C ASN A 77 5.07 6.07 17.46
N CYS A 78 3.99 6.84 17.32
CA CYS A 78 2.65 6.33 17.08
C CYS A 78 2.38 6.01 15.60
N ILE A 79 3.23 6.45 14.67
CA ILE A 79 3.05 6.18 13.24
C ILE A 79 3.40 4.72 12.98
N THR A 80 2.39 3.97 12.56
CA THR A 80 2.53 2.56 12.11
C THR A 80 2.36 2.42 10.61
N THR A 81 1.75 3.39 9.95
CA THR A 81 1.38 3.32 8.54
C THR A 81 1.88 4.56 7.81
N ILE A 82 2.59 4.37 6.70
CA ILE A 82 3.01 5.43 5.79
C ILE A 82 2.50 5.05 4.41
N ASN A 83 1.40 5.65 3.96
CA ASN A 83 0.82 5.36 2.65
C ASN A 83 1.12 6.43 1.58
N ASN A 84 1.94 7.43 1.92
CA ASN A 84 2.27 8.50 0.99
C ASN A 84 3.71 8.40 0.51
N ILE A 85 3.82 8.22 -0.80
CA ILE A 85 5.07 8.16 -1.55
C ILE A 85 5.97 9.38 -1.33
N THR A 86 5.39 10.56 -1.08
CA THR A 86 6.14 11.82 -0.88
C THR A 86 6.53 12.11 0.57
N PHE A 87 6.15 11.26 1.53
CA PHE A 87 6.43 11.47 2.96
C PHE A 87 7.91 11.77 3.25
N PHE A 88 8.82 11.01 2.63
CA PHE A 88 10.27 11.16 2.83
C PHE A 88 10.92 12.25 1.97
N ASN A 89 10.13 12.98 1.16
CA ASN A 89 10.61 14.14 0.41
C ASN A 89 10.52 15.42 1.25
N GLN A 90 9.85 15.35 2.40
CA GLN A 90 9.65 16.45 3.32
C GLN A 90 10.74 16.45 4.41
N PRO A 91 11.09 17.62 4.96
CA PRO A 91 12.09 17.72 6.02
C PRO A 91 11.55 17.07 7.29
N ILE A 92 12.19 15.98 7.72
CA ILE A 92 11.89 15.29 8.98
C ILE A 92 13.05 15.57 9.94
N PRO A 93 12.79 15.92 11.22
CA PRO A 93 13.87 16.24 12.15
C PRO A 93 14.85 15.05 12.29
N PRO A 94 16.17 15.30 12.34
CA PRO A 94 17.18 14.25 12.21
C PRO A 94 17.21 13.25 13.38
N ASN A 95 16.64 13.63 14.52
CA ASN A 95 16.49 12.80 15.71
C ASN A 95 15.28 11.86 15.65
N ILE A 96 14.37 12.05 14.69
CA ILE A 96 13.21 11.17 14.53
C ILE A 96 13.65 9.82 13.95
N ARG A 97 13.12 8.77 14.56
CA ARG A 97 13.25 7.38 14.13
C ARG A 97 11.88 6.73 14.13
N LEU A 98 11.53 6.04 13.04
CA LEU A 98 10.25 5.37 12.87
C LEU A 98 10.44 3.86 13.02
N SER A 99 10.41 3.39 14.26
CA SER A 99 10.63 1.98 14.60
C SER A 99 9.35 1.13 14.57
N ASN A 100 8.17 1.76 14.51
CA ASN A 100 6.87 1.11 14.65
C ASN A 100 6.11 0.92 13.34
N ILE A 101 6.75 1.18 12.20
CA ILE A 101 6.12 1.05 10.89
C ILE A 101 5.78 -0.42 10.62
N THR A 102 4.50 -0.69 10.40
CA THR A 102 3.93 -1.98 9.97
C THR A 102 3.51 -1.96 8.50
N TYR A 103 3.18 -0.79 7.95
CA TYR A 103 2.84 -0.60 6.53
C TYR A 103 3.65 0.55 5.94
N LEU A 104 4.29 0.31 4.80
CA LEU A 104 5.06 1.31 4.07
C LEU A 104 4.72 1.28 2.57
N CYS A 105 4.26 2.40 2.04
CA CYS A 105 4.19 2.68 0.61
C CYS A 105 5.29 3.66 0.24
N LYS A 106 6.13 3.30 -0.72
CA LYS A 106 7.25 4.15 -1.14
C LYS A 106 7.48 4.08 -2.65
N GLU A 107 7.75 5.25 -3.21
CA GLU A 107 8.27 5.41 -4.56
C GLU A 107 9.80 5.48 -4.56
N PHE A 108 10.45 4.83 -5.53
CA PHE A 108 11.90 4.86 -5.70
C PHE A 108 12.42 6.20 -6.26
N PRO A 109 13.70 6.56 -6.01
CA PRO A 109 14.71 5.83 -5.22
C PRO A 109 14.59 6.07 -3.69
N PHE A 110 15.25 5.23 -2.88
CA PHE A 110 15.39 5.49 -1.44
C PHE A 110 16.52 6.49 -1.19
N ASN A 111 16.15 7.70 -0.74
CA ASN A 111 17.13 8.72 -0.39
C ASN A 111 17.85 8.41 0.95
N ALA A 112 18.98 9.07 1.21
CA ALA A 112 19.74 8.88 2.46
C ALA A 112 18.92 9.23 3.71
N GLN A 113 17.98 10.18 3.59
CA GLN A 113 17.08 10.56 4.68
C GLN A 113 16.18 9.39 5.09
N PHE A 114 15.62 8.63 4.15
CA PHE A 114 14.82 7.44 4.40
C PHE A 114 15.58 6.44 5.28
N TRP A 115 16.80 6.08 4.87
CA TRP A 115 17.62 5.12 5.62
C TRP A 115 18.02 5.62 7.00
N SER A 116 18.17 6.94 7.18
CA SER A 116 18.45 7.51 8.49
C SER A 116 17.23 7.41 9.44
N ILE A 117 16.01 7.61 8.92
CA ILE A 117 14.78 7.65 9.71
C ILE A 117 14.25 6.25 10.01
N VAL A 118 14.44 5.33 9.06
CA VAL A 118 13.93 3.95 9.13
C VAL A 118 15.10 2.97 9.06
N PRO A 119 15.97 2.92 10.09
CA PRO A 119 17.17 2.10 10.04
C PRO A 119 16.87 0.60 10.12
N ASN A 120 15.69 0.21 10.64
CA ASN A 120 15.28 -1.17 10.81
C ASN A 120 13.77 -1.30 10.57
N LEU A 121 13.36 -2.33 9.82
CA LEU A 121 11.98 -2.62 9.43
C LEU A 121 11.45 -3.93 10.05
N ASN A 122 11.94 -4.29 11.24
CA ASN A 122 11.53 -5.49 12.00
C ASN A 122 10.02 -5.56 12.31
N ARG A 123 9.28 -4.46 12.21
CA ARG A 123 7.82 -4.47 12.42
C ARG A 123 7.03 -4.41 11.11
N LEU A 124 7.71 -4.22 9.98
CA LEU A 124 7.08 -4.06 8.68
C LEU A 124 6.41 -5.38 8.26
N LYS A 125 5.11 -5.30 7.98
CA LYS A 125 4.28 -6.42 7.52
C LYS A 125 3.90 -6.26 6.06
N THR A 126 3.70 -5.02 5.61
CA THR A 126 3.31 -4.72 4.24
C THR A 126 4.22 -3.66 3.64
N LEU A 127 4.73 -3.94 2.45
CA LEU A 127 5.52 -3.03 1.64
C LEU A 127 4.86 -2.87 0.28
N THR A 128 4.54 -1.64 -0.08
CA THR A 128 4.05 -1.27 -1.40
C THR A 128 5.12 -0.46 -2.11
N LEU A 129 5.55 -0.93 -3.27
CA LEU A 129 6.55 -0.29 -4.11
C LEU A 129 5.87 0.34 -5.31
N SER A 130 5.98 1.66 -5.45
CA SER A 130 5.48 2.41 -6.60
C SER A 130 6.61 2.79 -7.55
N SER A 131 6.30 2.90 -8.84
CA SER A 131 7.26 3.32 -9.90
C SER A 131 8.51 2.44 -9.97
N TYR A 132 8.29 1.12 -9.99
CA TYR A 132 9.35 0.12 -9.98
C TYR A 132 10.03 -0.09 -11.35
N ASP A 133 11.37 -0.19 -11.33
CA ASP A 133 12.25 -0.46 -12.47
C ASP A 133 13.42 -1.40 -12.04
N ASP A 134 13.92 -2.22 -12.97
CA ASP A 134 15.01 -3.20 -12.78
C ASP A 134 16.32 -2.53 -12.33
N THR A 135 16.50 -1.23 -12.62
CA THR A 135 17.63 -0.44 -12.11
C THR A 135 17.65 -0.35 -10.58
N MET A 136 16.49 -0.53 -9.92
CA MET A 136 16.33 -0.44 -8.47
C MET A 136 16.51 -1.77 -7.74
N LYS A 137 16.93 -2.83 -8.45
CA LYS A 137 17.03 -4.19 -7.89
C LYS A 137 17.79 -4.27 -6.56
N SER A 138 18.94 -3.61 -6.48
CA SER A 138 19.78 -3.64 -5.26
C SER A 138 19.08 -2.96 -4.09
N GLU A 139 18.39 -1.86 -4.34
CA GLU A 139 17.64 -1.10 -3.34
C GLU A 139 16.41 -1.88 -2.84
N VAL A 140 15.67 -2.53 -3.74
CA VAL A 140 14.54 -3.40 -3.38
C VAL A 140 15.04 -4.56 -2.52
N GLN A 141 16.11 -5.25 -2.92
CA GLN A 141 16.63 -6.34 -2.10
C GLN A 141 17.12 -5.84 -0.72
N ALA A 142 17.78 -4.68 -0.67
CA ALA A 142 18.24 -4.10 0.59
C ALA A 142 17.10 -3.78 1.57
N ILE A 143 15.94 -3.33 1.09
CA ILE A 143 14.77 -3.12 1.97
C ILE A 143 14.15 -4.45 2.42
N LEU A 144 14.09 -5.44 1.53
CA LEU A 144 13.60 -6.78 1.85
C LEU A 144 14.47 -7.46 2.92
N ASP A 145 15.80 -7.32 2.83
CA ASP A 145 16.76 -7.88 3.79
C ASP A 145 16.61 -7.25 5.19
N ARG A 146 16.14 -6.00 5.26
CA ARG A 146 15.91 -5.26 6.52
C ARG A 146 14.52 -5.47 7.11
N ALA A 147 13.62 -6.17 6.39
CA ALA A 147 12.24 -6.42 6.78
C ALA A 147 12.00 -7.93 6.96
N PRO A 148 12.58 -8.56 8.00
CA PRO A 148 12.56 -10.02 8.16
C PRO A 148 11.16 -10.59 8.43
N TYR A 149 10.17 -9.76 8.77
CA TYR A 149 8.80 -10.20 9.04
C TYR A 149 7.77 -9.66 8.03
N LEU A 150 8.26 -9.23 6.87
CA LEU A 150 7.43 -8.74 5.78
C LEU A 150 6.60 -9.87 5.20
N THR A 151 5.27 -9.80 5.35
CA THR A 151 4.34 -10.83 4.88
C THR A 151 3.75 -10.50 3.51
N THR A 152 3.62 -9.22 3.19
CA THR A 152 2.97 -8.73 1.99
C THR A 152 3.91 -7.81 1.20
N LEU A 153 4.13 -8.14 -0.06
CA LEU A 153 4.79 -7.26 -1.03
C LEU A 153 3.80 -6.91 -2.13
N SER A 154 3.57 -5.62 -2.31
CA SER A 154 2.77 -5.05 -3.39
C SER A 154 3.68 -4.26 -4.33
N ILE A 155 3.47 -4.41 -5.64
CA ILE A 155 4.20 -3.66 -6.66
C ILE A 155 3.19 -2.98 -7.57
N GLN A 156 3.27 -1.66 -7.60
CA GLN A 156 2.40 -0.79 -8.39
C GLN A 156 3.21 -0.14 -9.50
N GLN A 157 2.63 -0.09 -10.70
CA GLN A 157 3.28 0.52 -11.85
C GLN A 157 2.34 1.53 -12.51
N ASN A 158 2.78 2.79 -12.61
CA ASN A 158 1.94 3.86 -13.16
C ASN A 158 1.86 3.87 -14.69
N ALA A 159 2.75 3.11 -15.35
CA ALA A 159 2.83 3.02 -16.81
C ALA A 159 2.97 1.57 -17.24
N SER A 160 2.44 1.22 -18.41
CA SER A 160 2.66 -0.09 -19.01
C SER A 160 4.10 -0.17 -19.53
N LEU A 161 5.02 -0.50 -18.62
CA LEU A 161 6.39 -0.81 -18.96
C LEU A 161 6.52 -2.33 -19.08
N PRO A 162 7.54 -2.82 -19.81
CA PRO A 162 7.84 -4.24 -19.83
C PRO A 162 7.97 -4.79 -18.40
N ILE A 163 7.58 -6.05 -18.23
CA ILE A 163 7.75 -6.74 -16.95
C ILE A 163 9.22 -6.73 -16.53
N GLN A 164 9.45 -6.28 -15.31
CA GLN A 164 10.76 -6.12 -14.72
C GLN A 164 11.27 -7.49 -14.23
N MET A 165 12.28 -8.03 -14.91
CA MET A 165 12.75 -9.41 -14.71
C MET A 165 13.38 -9.63 -13.33
N SER A 166 13.79 -8.55 -12.65
CA SER A 166 14.33 -8.65 -11.31
C SER A 166 13.28 -9.00 -10.25
N LEU A 167 11.98 -8.85 -10.55
CA LEU A 167 10.89 -9.35 -9.70
C LEU A 167 11.07 -10.83 -9.34
N PHE A 168 11.47 -11.64 -10.32
CA PHE A 168 11.65 -13.09 -10.16
C PHE A 168 12.92 -13.46 -9.40
N LYS A 169 13.79 -12.48 -9.09
CA LYS A 169 15.09 -12.69 -8.46
C LYS A 169 15.11 -12.27 -6.99
N TYR A 170 14.07 -11.58 -6.52
CA TYR A 170 13.99 -11.17 -5.12
C TYR A 170 13.81 -12.37 -4.20
N THR A 171 14.35 -12.21 -3.00
CA THR A 171 14.23 -13.21 -1.93
C THR A 171 13.81 -12.52 -0.64
N ASN A 172 12.81 -13.07 0.03
CA ASN A 172 12.51 -12.76 1.42
C ASN A 172 11.66 -13.92 1.97
N PRO A 173 12.16 -14.72 2.92
CA PRO A 173 11.52 -15.97 3.33
C PRO A 173 10.20 -15.79 4.09
N SER A 174 9.79 -14.56 4.40
CA SER A 174 8.57 -14.25 5.16
C SER A 174 7.42 -13.79 4.30
N ILE A 175 7.68 -13.42 3.03
CA ILE A 175 6.60 -12.99 2.12
C ILE A 175 5.70 -14.19 1.82
N ARG A 176 4.41 -14.02 2.07
CA ARG A 176 3.35 -15.00 1.77
C ARG A 176 2.28 -14.43 0.85
N LYS A 177 2.20 -13.09 0.74
CA LYS A 177 1.28 -12.40 -0.18
C LYS A 177 2.06 -11.58 -1.20
N LEU A 178 1.78 -11.83 -2.47
CA LEU A 178 2.22 -11.01 -3.60
C LEU A 178 1.02 -10.31 -4.22
N ASP A 179 1.08 -8.99 -4.24
CA ASP A 179 0.03 -8.14 -4.78
C ASP A 179 0.55 -7.39 -6.02
N LEU A 180 0.19 -7.93 -7.19
CA LEU A 180 0.56 -7.42 -8.51
C LEU A 180 -0.67 -6.92 -9.27
N GLU A 181 -1.75 -6.61 -8.55
CA GLU A 181 -3.01 -6.12 -9.13
C GLU A 181 -2.83 -4.76 -9.82
N ASP A 182 -2.06 -3.87 -9.21
CA ASP A 182 -1.75 -2.54 -9.74
C ASP A 182 -0.52 -2.53 -10.67
N TYR A 183 -0.05 -3.71 -11.06
CA TYR A 183 1.01 -3.86 -12.04
C TYR A 183 0.38 -3.84 -13.44
N VAL A 184 0.59 -2.76 -14.20
CA VAL A 184 -0.07 -2.51 -15.51
C VAL A 184 0.54 -3.36 -16.63
N HIS A 185 0.56 -4.68 -16.43
CA HIS A 185 1.05 -5.69 -17.36
C HIS A 185 0.30 -6.99 -17.14
N TYR A 186 -0.14 -7.62 -18.23
CA TYR A 186 -0.78 -8.92 -18.20
C TYR A 186 0.27 -10.01 -18.40
N PHE A 187 0.41 -10.89 -17.40
CA PHE A 187 1.44 -11.92 -17.40
C PHE A 187 1.12 -12.98 -18.47
N ASN A 188 2.11 -13.27 -19.31
CA ASN A 188 2.07 -14.39 -20.26
C ASN A 188 2.50 -15.72 -19.59
N GLU A 189 2.41 -16.81 -20.34
CA GLU A 189 2.71 -18.16 -19.85
C GLU A 189 4.15 -18.27 -19.31
N LYS A 190 5.13 -17.76 -20.06
CA LYS A 190 6.54 -17.78 -19.69
C LYS A 190 6.78 -17.01 -18.38
N GLU A 191 6.15 -15.86 -18.21
CA GLU A 191 6.26 -15.03 -17.01
C GLU A 191 5.57 -15.67 -15.81
N CYS A 192 4.40 -16.30 -16.01
CA CYS A 192 3.73 -17.07 -14.95
C CYS A 192 4.59 -18.26 -14.50
N LEU A 193 5.27 -18.92 -15.44
CA LEU A 193 6.20 -20.00 -15.13
C LEU A 193 7.45 -19.50 -14.39
N LEU A 194 7.98 -18.34 -14.77
CA LEU A 194 9.09 -17.71 -14.06
C LEU A 194 8.69 -17.27 -12.65
N LEU A 195 7.50 -16.67 -12.49
CA LEU A 195 6.96 -16.27 -11.20
C LEU A 195 6.81 -17.48 -10.28
N SER A 196 6.14 -18.53 -10.74
CA SER A 196 5.87 -19.73 -9.92
C SER A 196 7.13 -20.46 -9.47
N ARG A 197 8.24 -20.33 -10.22
CA ARG A 197 9.56 -20.90 -9.87
C ARG A 197 10.45 -19.95 -9.06
N SER A 198 10.09 -18.67 -8.95
CA SER A 198 10.87 -17.69 -8.19
C SER A 198 10.80 -17.97 -6.69
N SER A 199 11.79 -17.46 -5.94
CA SER A 199 11.79 -17.58 -4.47
C SER A 199 10.53 -16.99 -3.85
N LEU A 200 10.00 -15.90 -4.41
CA LEU A 200 8.75 -15.30 -3.94
C LEU A 200 7.54 -16.16 -4.29
N GLY A 201 7.48 -16.72 -5.50
CA GLY A 201 6.34 -17.50 -5.96
C GLY A 201 6.20 -18.86 -5.28
N VAL A 202 7.30 -19.57 -5.04
CA VAL A 202 7.26 -20.93 -4.45
C VAL A 202 6.63 -20.92 -3.04
N GLN A 203 6.83 -19.86 -2.26
CA GLN A 203 6.28 -19.71 -0.91
C GLN A 203 4.99 -18.86 -0.85
N CYS A 204 4.51 -18.36 -1.99
CA CYS A 204 3.37 -17.48 -2.04
C CYS A 204 2.08 -18.26 -1.73
N GLU A 205 1.32 -17.76 -0.77
CA GLU A 205 0.00 -18.29 -0.39
C GLU A 205 -1.14 -17.46 -0.98
N VAL A 206 -0.92 -16.15 -1.20
CA VAL A 206 -1.93 -15.23 -1.72
C VAL A 206 -1.33 -14.46 -2.89
N LEU A 207 -1.87 -14.67 -4.08
CA LEU A 207 -1.43 -13.98 -5.30
C LEU A 207 -2.56 -13.17 -5.90
N TYR A 208 -2.33 -11.86 -6.07
CA TYR A 208 -3.19 -11.01 -6.90
C TYR A 208 -2.42 -10.64 -8.16
N ILE A 209 -2.97 -10.91 -9.34
CA ILE A 209 -2.22 -10.82 -10.59
C ILE A 209 -3.13 -10.57 -11.79
N ARG A 210 -2.60 -9.89 -12.81
CA ARG A 210 -3.22 -9.80 -14.13
C ARG A 210 -2.62 -10.84 -15.09
N VAL A 211 -3.44 -11.59 -15.81
CA VAL A 211 -2.98 -12.64 -16.74
C VAL A 211 -3.60 -12.47 -18.12
N ASN A 212 -2.84 -12.82 -19.17
CA ASN A 212 -3.30 -12.70 -20.55
C ASN A 212 -4.42 -13.68 -20.93
N ASN A 213 -4.41 -14.90 -20.38
CA ASN A 213 -5.34 -15.97 -20.76
C ASN A 213 -5.61 -16.94 -19.61
N ARG A 214 -6.54 -17.89 -19.80
CA ARG A 214 -6.93 -18.85 -18.76
C ARG A 214 -5.86 -19.92 -18.53
N GLU A 215 -5.11 -20.29 -19.55
CA GLU A 215 -4.02 -21.28 -19.48
C GLU A 215 -2.90 -20.84 -18.52
N ASN A 216 -2.63 -19.53 -18.46
CA ASN A 216 -1.68 -18.94 -17.52
C ASN A 216 -2.12 -19.12 -16.06
N ILE A 217 -3.43 -19.11 -15.79
CA ILE A 217 -3.99 -19.38 -14.46
C ILE A 217 -3.64 -20.81 -14.04
N THR A 218 -3.89 -21.78 -14.92
CA THR A 218 -3.57 -23.19 -14.68
C THR A 218 -2.07 -23.38 -14.45
N THR A 219 -1.22 -22.64 -15.17
CA THR A 219 0.23 -22.66 -14.96
C THR A 219 0.59 -22.21 -13.54
N LEU A 220 0.02 -21.12 -13.04
CA LEU A 220 0.27 -20.63 -11.68
C LEU A 220 -0.20 -21.66 -10.65
N VAL A 221 -1.43 -22.15 -10.76
CA VAL A 221 -2.02 -23.06 -9.78
C VAL A 221 -1.26 -24.39 -9.71
N LYS A 222 -0.82 -24.94 -10.85
CA LYS A 222 -0.07 -26.20 -10.87
C LYS A 222 1.35 -26.09 -10.31
N ASN A 223 1.98 -24.92 -10.41
CA ASN A 223 3.39 -24.75 -10.04
C ASN A 223 3.59 -24.06 -8.68
N MET A 224 2.61 -23.30 -8.18
CA MET A 224 2.68 -22.61 -6.88
C MET A 224 2.02 -23.47 -5.80
N VAL A 225 2.73 -24.48 -5.31
CA VAL A 225 2.23 -25.50 -4.39
C VAL A 225 1.68 -24.99 -3.05
N ASN A 226 2.05 -23.77 -2.65
CA ASN A 226 1.56 -23.15 -1.42
C ASN A 226 0.38 -22.19 -1.66
N LEU A 227 -0.03 -21.98 -2.91
CA LEU A 227 -1.06 -21.02 -3.29
C LEU A 227 -2.43 -21.44 -2.72
N ARG A 228 -3.05 -20.53 -1.98
CA ARG A 228 -4.35 -20.69 -1.30
C ARG A 228 -5.42 -19.75 -1.83
N ILE A 229 -5.01 -18.54 -2.20
CA ILE A 229 -5.91 -17.49 -2.67
C ILE A 229 -5.33 -16.91 -3.96
N LEU A 230 -6.13 -16.91 -5.01
CA LEU A 230 -5.77 -16.37 -6.31
C LEU A 230 -6.84 -15.36 -6.76
N ARG A 231 -6.44 -14.10 -6.87
CA ARG A 231 -7.26 -13.02 -7.43
C ARG A 231 -6.73 -12.68 -8.82
N ILE A 232 -7.62 -12.70 -9.81
CA ILE A 232 -7.22 -12.65 -11.21
C ILE A 232 -7.94 -11.51 -11.92
N TYR A 233 -7.18 -10.77 -12.71
CA TYR A 233 -7.68 -9.78 -13.65
C TYR A 233 -7.26 -10.20 -15.06
N ARG A 234 -8.17 -10.13 -16.05
CA ARG A 234 -7.91 -10.64 -17.40
C ARG A 234 -7.96 -9.54 -18.45
N SER A 235 -7.14 -9.67 -19.49
CA SER A 235 -7.01 -8.67 -20.56
C SER A 235 -8.15 -8.66 -21.55
N ASP A 236 -8.89 -9.76 -21.67
CA ASP A 236 -10.05 -9.89 -22.55
C ASP A 236 -11.29 -9.14 -22.04
N GLU A 237 -11.21 -8.60 -20.82
CA GLU A 237 -12.19 -7.68 -20.29
C GLU A 237 -11.82 -6.27 -20.72
N LYS A 238 -12.66 -5.66 -21.57
CA LYS A 238 -12.55 -4.25 -21.91
C LYS A 238 -12.90 -3.41 -20.69
N TYR A 239 -12.00 -3.35 -19.72
CA TYR A 239 -12.03 -2.29 -18.74
C TYR A 239 -11.95 -0.98 -19.51
N SER A 240 -13.04 -0.22 -19.53
CA SER A 240 -12.97 1.16 -19.95
C SER A 240 -11.95 1.83 -19.02
N ASP A 241 -10.80 2.23 -19.57
CA ASP A 241 -9.69 2.87 -18.86
C ASP A 241 -10.11 4.14 -18.07
N SER A 242 -11.37 4.58 -18.20
CA SER A 242 -11.98 5.66 -17.45
C SER A 242 -12.30 5.35 -15.98
N ALA A 243 -12.37 4.08 -15.56
CA ALA A 243 -12.79 3.75 -14.18
C ALA A 243 -11.70 3.94 -13.11
N HIS A 244 -10.41 3.84 -13.45
CA HIS A 244 -9.32 3.95 -12.47
C HIS A 244 -8.75 5.37 -12.29
N ILE A 245 -9.05 6.31 -13.20
CA ILE A 245 -8.56 7.70 -13.09
C ILE A 245 -9.55 8.61 -12.33
N HIS A 246 -10.81 8.20 -12.12
CA HIS A 246 -11.85 9.08 -11.53
C HIS A 246 -12.56 8.61 -10.26
N LEU A 247 -12.10 7.55 -9.57
CA LEU A 247 -12.65 7.16 -8.25
C LEU A 247 -12.21 8.06 -7.08
N LYS A 248 -11.98 9.35 -7.34
CA LYS A 248 -12.15 10.42 -6.35
C LYS A 248 -13.19 11.40 -6.88
N ARG A 249 -14.37 11.40 -6.24
CA ARG A 249 -15.54 12.28 -6.42
C ARG A 249 -16.40 11.98 -7.65
N ASN A 250 -17.39 11.12 -7.47
CA ASN A 250 -18.80 11.53 -7.44
C ASN A 250 -19.67 10.33 -7.02
N ASN A 251 -20.56 10.58 -6.05
CA ASN A 251 -21.50 9.61 -5.51
C ASN A 251 -22.65 9.37 -6.48
N ASP A 252 -22.40 8.70 -7.61
CA ASP A 252 -23.48 8.25 -8.49
C ASP A 252 -23.52 6.71 -8.48
N GLU A 253 -24.53 6.17 -7.79
CA GLU A 253 -24.71 4.74 -7.49
C GLU A 253 -25.19 3.89 -8.68
N THR A 254 -25.07 4.37 -9.92
CA THR A 254 -25.66 3.70 -11.10
C THR A 254 -24.68 2.90 -11.97
N PHE A 255 -23.41 2.76 -11.57
CA PHE A 255 -22.42 1.96 -12.31
C PHE A 255 -22.25 0.55 -11.71
N ARG A 256 -23.21 -0.34 -11.94
CA ARG A 256 -23.04 -1.79 -11.75
C ARG A 256 -23.86 -2.54 -12.79
N GLU A 257 -23.21 -3.19 -13.77
CA GLU A 257 -23.51 -4.60 -14.14
C GLU A 257 -22.87 -5.17 -15.41
N THR A 258 -22.03 -4.47 -16.19
CA THR A 258 -21.74 -5.02 -17.55
C THR A 258 -20.51 -5.90 -17.77
N ASP A 259 -19.55 -6.03 -16.86
CA ASP A 259 -18.35 -6.83 -17.15
C ASP A 259 -17.94 -7.70 -15.95
N ASN A 260 -18.78 -8.67 -15.62
CA ASN A 260 -18.39 -9.77 -14.75
C ASN A 260 -17.86 -10.91 -15.64
N ILE A 261 -16.58 -11.27 -15.52
CA ILE A 261 -16.15 -12.66 -15.74
C ILE A 261 -17.27 -13.54 -15.19
N ASN A 262 -17.79 -14.46 -16.01
CA ASN A 262 -18.59 -15.55 -15.48
C ASN A 262 -17.66 -16.40 -14.61
N ILE A 263 -17.45 -15.96 -13.37
CA ILE A 263 -16.52 -16.53 -12.43
C ILE A 263 -16.89 -17.98 -12.15
N ASP A 264 -18.17 -18.31 -12.28
CA ASP A 264 -18.68 -19.68 -12.15
C ASP A 264 -18.23 -20.55 -13.32
N GLU A 265 -18.21 -20.03 -14.55
CA GLU A 265 -17.61 -20.70 -15.72
C GLU A 265 -16.10 -20.90 -15.54
N LEU A 266 -15.38 -19.89 -15.05
CA LEU A 266 -13.94 -20.00 -14.78
C LEU A 266 -13.65 -21.03 -13.67
N ILE A 267 -14.43 -21.03 -12.61
CA ILE A 267 -14.34 -22.00 -11.52
C ILE A 267 -14.61 -23.41 -12.05
N GLN A 268 -15.66 -23.58 -12.85
CA GLN A 268 -15.98 -24.89 -13.43
C GLN A 268 -14.85 -25.38 -14.34
N TRP A 269 -14.34 -24.51 -15.21
CA TRP A 269 -13.20 -24.81 -16.06
C TRP A 269 -11.95 -25.19 -15.24
N LEU A 270 -11.65 -24.47 -14.15
CA LEU A 270 -10.54 -24.81 -13.26
C LEU A 270 -10.72 -26.18 -12.59
N LYS A 271 -11.94 -26.51 -12.15
CA LYS A 271 -12.26 -27.84 -11.61
C LYS A 271 -12.03 -28.96 -12.62
N ASP A 272 -12.28 -28.70 -13.91
CA ASP A 272 -12.05 -29.67 -14.97
C ASP A 272 -10.56 -29.82 -15.32
N GLN A 273 -9.74 -28.79 -15.10
CA GLN A 273 -8.31 -28.76 -15.45
C GLN A 273 -7.35 -29.17 -14.31
N LEU A 274 -7.82 -29.11 -13.06
CA LEU A 274 -7.04 -29.41 -11.86
C LEU A 274 -7.34 -30.82 -11.34
N SER A 275 -6.48 -31.33 -10.47
CA SER A 275 -6.71 -32.62 -9.82
C SER A 275 -7.96 -32.57 -8.95
N SER A 276 -8.64 -33.71 -8.81
CA SER A 276 -9.81 -33.84 -7.93
C SER A 276 -9.54 -33.54 -6.45
N THR A 277 -8.27 -33.46 -6.05
CA THR A 277 -7.84 -33.04 -4.72
C THR A 277 -7.90 -31.53 -4.51
N SER A 278 -7.90 -30.74 -5.59
CA SER A 278 -7.95 -29.29 -5.50
C SER A 278 -9.39 -28.81 -5.34
N VAL A 279 -9.63 -28.00 -4.32
CA VAL A 279 -10.93 -27.37 -4.08
C VAL A 279 -10.89 -25.95 -4.61
N VAL A 280 -11.71 -25.66 -5.61
CA VAL A 280 -11.84 -24.33 -6.21
C VAL A 280 -13.23 -23.79 -5.91
N VAL A 281 -13.31 -22.65 -5.20
CA VAL A 281 -14.57 -21.98 -4.90
C VAL A 281 -14.45 -20.47 -5.09
N LYS A 282 -15.61 -19.85 -5.30
CA LYS A 282 -15.75 -18.40 -5.31
C LYS A 282 -15.59 -17.86 -3.90
N ASP A 283 -14.84 -16.77 -3.74
CA ASP A 283 -14.89 -16.00 -2.50
C ASP A 283 -16.19 -15.21 -2.44
N LEU A 284 -17.00 -15.44 -1.42
CA LEU A 284 -18.28 -14.76 -1.26
C LEU A 284 -18.13 -13.28 -0.86
N HIS A 285 -16.98 -12.87 -0.34
CA HIS A 285 -16.73 -11.49 0.08
C HIS A 285 -16.18 -10.64 -1.07
N TYR A 286 -15.57 -11.27 -2.07
CA TYR A 286 -14.90 -10.60 -3.18
C TYR A 286 -15.22 -11.31 -4.49
N VAL A 287 -16.11 -10.71 -5.29
CA VAL A 287 -16.72 -11.33 -6.49
C VAL A 287 -15.68 -11.84 -7.51
N HIS A 288 -14.48 -11.27 -7.53
CA HIS A 288 -13.39 -11.62 -8.45
C HIS A 288 -12.29 -12.49 -7.83
N ASN A 289 -12.44 -12.92 -6.57
CA ASN A 289 -11.47 -13.79 -5.91
C ASN A 289 -11.87 -15.25 -6.07
N ILE A 290 -10.87 -16.08 -6.34
CA ILE A 290 -11.00 -17.54 -6.34
C ILE A 290 -10.16 -18.07 -5.18
N LEU A 291 -10.80 -18.86 -4.33
CA LEU A 291 -10.12 -19.62 -3.28
C LEU A 291 -9.74 -20.98 -3.87
N ILE A 292 -8.47 -21.34 -3.71
CA ILE A 292 -7.91 -22.57 -4.26
C ILE A 292 -7.20 -23.29 -3.12
N TRP A 293 -7.68 -24.45 -2.71
CA TRP A 293 -6.96 -25.31 -1.78
C TRP A 293 -6.40 -26.49 -2.56
N THR A 294 -5.07 -26.63 -2.56
CA THR A 294 -4.37 -27.72 -3.25
C THR A 294 -4.03 -28.87 -2.31
#